data_AF-A0A958STF6-F1
#
_entry.id   AF-A0A958STF6-F1
#
_cell.length_a   1.000
_cell.length_b   1.000
_cell.length_c   1.000
_cell.angle_alpha   90.00
_cell.angle_beta   90.00
_cell.angle_gamma   90.00
#
_symmetry.space_group_name_H-M   'P 1'
#
loop_
_entity.id
_entity.type
_entity.pdbx_description
1 polymer ?
#
loop_
_entity_poly.entity_id
_entity_poly.type
_entity_poly.pdbx_seq_one_letter_code
_entity_poly.pdbx_strand_id
1 'polypeptide(L)'
;MDKYSFLNAAHTAYFADLYDQYLQNPDSVEPSWRAFFQGYDFGSESYGMKGEIVAGVSTQIPEHLQKEFQVVKLIDAYRTRGHLFTKTNPVRERRQYTPTLELENFGLSNADMNTVFDAGEILGIGSRTLSDILDHLNNIYCESIGIEYMYIRNPENIKWIQNWLNVNDNHPKFDTEQKKHILKKLNEAVSFENFLHTKYVGQKRFSLEGGESLIPALDVIIEKAAGYGVKEFVMGMAHRGRLSTLTNIFGKSAKDIFSEFDGKDYEEEVFDGDVKYHLGWTSDRLTNNGNKINLNIAPNPSHLETVGSVVEGIARAKQDHKYKNDASQVLPIVVHGDAAIAGQGIVYEVVQMATLEGYRTQGTIHIVVNNQIGFTTNYLDARSSTYCTDVGKVTLSPVLHVNADDVEAVVHAAMFALDYRMTFKRDVFIDLLGYRKYGHNEGDEPRFTQPKLYKAIAKHKNPRDIYAEKLIEDGIINSDFVSKLEEDYKNSLEEKLEDSRKEDKTIITPFMQDEWKNFVCVTEDVMMKTVDT
;
A
#
# COMPACT_ATOMS: atom_id res chain seq x y z
N MET A 1 -39.98 -19.73 1.04
CA MET A 1 -41.07 -18.74 0.99
C MET A 1 -40.72 -17.64 1.96
N ASP A 2 -40.69 -16.41 1.48
CA ASP A 2 -40.42 -15.23 2.30
C ASP A 2 -41.50 -15.11 3.38
N LYS A 3 -41.11 -15.09 4.66
CA LYS A 3 -42.04 -15.18 5.81
C LYS A 3 -43.01 -13.99 5.89
N TYR A 4 -42.74 -12.93 5.13
CA TYR A 4 -43.53 -11.70 5.10
C TYR A 4 -43.83 -11.22 3.68
N SER A 5 -44.06 -12.14 2.74
CA SER A 5 -44.31 -11.76 1.33
C SER A 5 -45.48 -10.78 1.13
N PHE A 6 -46.41 -10.69 2.09
CA PHE A 6 -47.52 -9.74 2.11
C PHE A 6 -47.09 -8.27 2.29
N LEU A 7 -45.89 -8.00 2.82
CA LEU A 7 -45.35 -6.65 2.98
C LEU A 7 -44.81 -6.06 1.66
N ASN A 8 -44.47 -6.91 0.69
CA ASN A 8 -43.77 -6.50 -0.53
C ASN A 8 -44.69 -5.95 -1.64
N ALA A 9 -46.02 -5.91 -1.44
CA ALA A 9 -46.98 -5.67 -2.53
C ALA A 9 -47.97 -4.52 -2.30
N ALA A 10 -47.84 -3.70 -1.25
CA ALA A 10 -48.86 -2.69 -0.92
C ALA A 10 -48.32 -1.27 -0.79
N HIS A 11 -49.09 -0.31 -1.33
CA HIS A 11 -48.89 1.11 -1.13
C HIS A 11 -49.14 1.50 0.33
N THR A 12 -48.40 2.49 0.84
CA THR A 12 -48.51 2.98 2.23
C THR A 12 -49.92 3.33 2.69
N ALA A 13 -50.77 3.81 1.76
CA ALA A 13 -52.19 4.08 2.02
C ALA A 13 -52.99 2.82 2.38
N TYR A 14 -52.69 1.68 1.77
CA TYR A 14 -53.37 0.41 2.04
C TYR A 14 -53.08 -0.09 3.45
N PHE A 15 -51.85 0.09 3.94
CA PHE A 15 -51.49 -0.27 5.32
C PHE A 15 -52.20 0.60 6.35
N ALA A 16 -52.38 1.89 6.07
CA ALA A 16 -53.11 2.81 6.94
C ALA A 16 -54.59 2.41 7.05
N ASP A 17 -55.26 2.15 5.92
CA ASP A 17 -56.66 1.72 5.91
C ASP A 17 -56.87 0.39 6.63
N LEU A 18 -55.94 -0.57 6.46
CA LEU A 18 -55.96 -1.85 7.17
C LEU A 18 -55.74 -1.69 8.67
N TYR A 19 -54.87 -0.77 9.08
CA TYR A 19 -54.62 -0.50 10.48
C TYR A 19 -55.81 0.20 11.14
N ASP A 20 -56.47 1.14 10.45
CA ASP A 20 -57.70 1.78 10.92
C ASP A 20 -58.84 0.76 11.10
N GLN A 21 -58.96 -0.22 10.20
CA GLN A 21 -59.91 -1.33 10.34
C GLN A 21 -59.56 -2.21 11.54
N TYR A 22 -58.28 -2.51 11.76
CA TYR A 22 -57.80 -3.25 12.92
C TYR A 22 -58.11 -2.52 14.24
N LEU A 23 -57.92 -1.20 14.31
CA LEU A 23 -58.23 -0.40 15.51
C LEU A 23 -59.72 -0.39 15.85
N GLN A 24 -60.61 -0.45 14.86
CA GLN A 24 -62.05 -0.51 15.07
C GLN A 24 -62.53 -1.92 15.43
N ASN A 25 -62.01 -2.94 14.73
CA ASN A 25 -62.32 -4.34 14.97
C ASN A 25 -61.15 -5.23 14.53
N PRO A 26 -60.33 -5.73 15.49
CA PRO A 26 -59.19 -6.58 15.17
C PRO A 26 -59.57 -7.84 14.39
N ASP A 27 -60.78 -8.35 14.56
CA ASP A 27 -61.25 -9.54 13.86
C ASP A 27 -61.66 -9.31 12.40
N SER A 28 -61.77 -8.04 11.99
CA SER A 28 -62.12 -7.65 10.60
C SER A 28 -60.95 -7.76 9.63
N VAL A 29 -59.71 -7.82 10.13
CA VAL A 29 -58.50 -7.97 9.32
C VAL A 29 -58.01 -9.42 9.32
N GLU A 30 -57.31 -9.82 8.27
CA GLU A 30 -56.73 -11.16 8.13
C GLU A 30 -55.81 -11.48 9.33
N PRO A 31 -55.79 -12.73 9.84
CA PRO A 31 -54.98 -13.11 10.99
C PRO A 31 -53.49 -12.75 10.89
N SER A 32 -52.90 -12.79 9.69
CA SER A 32 -51.50 -12.42 9.43
C SER A 32 -51.24 -10.93 9.71
N TRP A 33 -52.15 -10.06 9.24
CA TRP A 33 -52.13 -8.62 9.50
C TRP A 33 -52.41 -8.27 10.96
N ARG A 34 -53.34 -8.99 11.59
CA ARG A 34 -53.62 -8.84 13.02
C ARG A 34 -52.40 -9.14 13.89
N ALA A 35 -51.71 -10.24 13.61
CA ALA A 35 -50.50 -10.62 14.33
C ALA A 35 -49.36 -9.60 14.10
N PHE A 36 -49.26 -9.06 12.89
CA PHE A 36 -48.31 -7.99 12.57
C PHE A 36 -48.62 -6.70 13.37
N PHE A 37 -49.87 -6.24 13.38
CA PHE A 37 -50.27 -5.03 14.11
C PHE A 37 -50.17 -5.20 15.63
N GLN A 38 -50.47 -6.38 16.18
CA GLN A 38 -50.22 -6.68 17.59
C GLN A 38 -48.72 -6.61 17.95
N GLY A 39 -47.84 -7.11 17.07
CA GLY A 39 -46.39 -6.98 17.25
C GLY A 39 -45.91 -5.54 17.14
N TYR A 40 -46.50 -4.76 16.24
CA TYR A 40 -46.25 -3.33 16.09
C TYR A 40 -46.69 -2.54 17.33
N ASP A 41 -47.90 -2.77 17.84
CA ASP A 41 -48.43 -2.13 19.05
C ASP A 41 -47.56 -2.46 20.27
N PHE A 42 -47.20 -3.73 20.42
CA PHE A 42 -46.33 -4.20 21.50
C PHE A 42 -44.93 -3.57 21.44
N GLY A 43 -44.35 -3.44 20.24
CA GLY A 43 -43.09 -2.74 20.01
C GLY A 43 -43.20 -1.25 20.34
N SER A 44 -44.25 -0.59 19.85
CA SER A 44 -44.54 0.83 20.08
C SER A 44 -44.73 1.16 21.57
N GLU A 45 -45.42 0.32 22.32
CA GLU A 45 -45.57 0.46 23.78
C GLU A 45 -44.27 0.22 24.53
N SER A 46 -43.46 -0.77 24.12
CA SER A 46 -42.19 -1.11 24.76
C SER A 46 -41.10 -0.03 24.57
N TYR A 47 -41.18 0.74 23.48
CA TYR A 47 -40.26 1.84 23.17
C TYR A 47 -40.79 3.23 23.58
N GLY A 48 -41.91 3.31 24.31
CA GLY A 48 -42.44 4.58 24.82
C GLY A 48 -43.07 5.49 23.76
N MET A 49 -43.48 4.96 22.60
CA MET A 49 -44.28 5.70 21.60
C MET A 49 -45.75 5.82 22.03
N LYS A 50 -46.03 6.32 23.24
CA LYS A 50 -47.38 6.79 23.59
C LYS A 50 -47.56 8.21 23.08
N GLY A 51 -47.88 8.34 21.80
CA GLY A 51 -48.39 9.58 21.21
C GLY A 51 -49.75 9.31 20.58
N GLU A 52 -50.77 10.03 21.05
CA GLU A 52 -52.06 10.11 20.36
C GLU A 52 -51.84 10.40 18.87
N ILE A 53 -52.39 9.56 18.00
CA ILE A 53 -52.52 9.88 16.58
C ILE A 53 -53.62 10.94 16.47
N VAL A 54 -53.26 12.19 16.73
CA VAL A 54 -54.07 13.35 16.35
C VAL A 54 -53.90 13.51 14.85
N ALA A 55 -55.00 13.39 14.10
CA ALA A 55 -55.03 13.63 12.66
C ALA A 55 -54.33 14.96 12.32
N GLY A 56 -53.15 14.88 11.70
CA GLY A 56 -52.34 16.03 11.31
C GLY A 56 -50.96 16.16 11.98
N VAL A 57 -50.59 15.28 12.93
CA VAL A 57 -49.23 15.27 13.49
C VAL A 57 -48.44 14.14 12.85
N SER A 58 -47.52 14.48 11.93
CA SER A 58 -46.53 13.51 11.44
C SER A 58 -45.80 12.91 12.64
N THR A 59 -45.77 11.59 12.78
CA THR A 59 -44.92 10.88 13.75
C THR A 59 -43.47 11.34 13.55
N GLN A 60 -43.02 12.30 14.36
CA GLN A 60 -41.64 12.79 14.30
C GLN A 60 -40.75 11.71 14.92
N ILE A 61 -39.83 11.17 14.12
CA ILE A 61 -38.78 10.28 14.61
C ILE A 61 -38.04 11.03 15.73
N PRO A 62 -37.81 10.41 16.91
CA PRO A 62 -37.08 11.06 18.00
C PRO A 62 -35.77 11.67 17.51
N GLU A 63 -35.48 12.91 17.92
CA GLU A 63 -34.31 13.67 17.43
C GLU A 63 -33.00 12.89 17.62
N HIS A 64 -32.84 12.22 18.77
CA HIS A 64 -31.68 11.37 19.04
C HIS A 64 -31.53 10.23 18.03
N LEU A 65 -32.62 9.53 17.69
CA LEU A 65 -32.62 8.47 16.68
C LEU A 65 -32.31 9.01 15.27
N GLN A 66 -32.77 10.22 14.94
CA GLN A 66 -32.37 10.86 13.69
C GLN A 66 -30.87 11.13 13.65
N LYS A 67 -30.30 11.64 14.77
CA LYS A 67 -28.87 11.91 14.91
C LYS A 67 -28.03 10.64 14.88
N GLU A 68 -28.50 9.51 15.41
CA GLU A 68 -27.84 8.20 15.21
C GLU A 68 -27.63 7.90 13.72
N PHE A 69 -28.67 8.02 12.90
CA PHE A 69 -28.53 7.81 11.45
C PHE A 69 -27.61 8.82 10.77
N GLN A 70 -27.52 10.05 11.28
CA GLN A 70 -26.57 11.05 10.78
C GLN A 70 -25.13 10.67 11.12
N VAL A 71 -24.88 10.16 12.33
CA VAL A 71 -23.56 9.64 12.74
C VAL A 71 -23.18 8.41 11.91
N VAL A 72 -24.12 7.51 11.59
CA VAL A 72 -23.86 6.39 10.66
C VAL A 72 -23.44 6.90 9.27
N LYS A 73 -24.12 7.90 8.73
CA LYS A 73 -23.74 8.52 7.44
C LYS A 73 -22.36 9.17 7.48
N LEU A 74 -22.01 9.79 8.60
CA LEU A 74 -20.68 10.36 8.83
C LEU A 74 -19.62 9.27 8.82
N ILE A 75 -19.83 8.17 9.55
CA ILE A 75 -18.94 7.00 9.56
C ILE A 75 -18.71 6.46 8.15
N ASP A 76 -19.79 6.28 7.37
CA ASP A 76 -19.69 5.78 6.00
C ASP A 76 -18.97 6.77 5.07
N ALA A 77 -19.11 8.08 5.29
CA ALA A 77 -18.32 9.07 4.57
C ALA A 77 -16.83 8.95 4.88
N TYR A 78 -16.43 8.83 6.14
CA TYR A 78 -15.02 8.61 6.49
C TYR A 78 -14.45 7.34 5.84
N ARG A 79 -15.20 6.23 5.88
CA ARG A 79 -14.79 4.96 5.22
C ARG A 79 -14.63 5.08 3.70
N THR A 80 -15.48 5.86 3.04
CA THR A 80 -15.54 5.95 1.57
C THR A 80 -14.68 7.06 0.99
N ARG A 81 -14.44 8.15 1.73
CA ARG A 81 -13.73 9.34 1.23
C ARG A 81 -12.71 9.93 2.19
N GLY A 82 -12.48 9.36 3.38
CA GLY A 82 -11.49 9.85 4.33
C GLY A 82 -10.08 9.97 3.73
N HIS A 83 -9.71 9.03 2.85
CA HIS A 83 -8.46 9.06 2.08
C HIS A 83 -8.24 10.33 1.22
N LEU A 84 -9.31 11.10 0.93
CA LEU A 84 -9.23 12.39 0.25
C LEU A 84 -8.71 13.51 1.17
N PHE A 85 -8.84 13.35 2.48
CA PHE A 85 -8.55 14.35 3.52
C PHE A 85 -7.30 14.03 4.36
N THR A 86 -6.48 13.07 3.92
CA THR A 86 -5.30 12.62 4.68
C THR A 86 -4.11 13.57 4.66
N LYS A 87 -3.23 13.50 5.65
CA LYS A 87 -1.96 14.26 5.72
C LYS A 87 -0.81 13.51 5.04
N THR A 88 -1.04 13.01 3.82
CA THR A 88 -0.09 12.12 3.14
C THR A 88 0.99 12.79 2.31
N ASN A 89 0.84 14.07 1.93
CA ASN A 89 1.77 14.70 0.99
C ASN A 89 2.87 15.47 1.72
N PRO A 90 4.16 15.07 1.59
CA PRO A 90 5.23 15.68 2.39
C PRO A 90 5.68 17.05 1.87
N VAL A 91 5.50 17.36 0.59
CA VAL A 91 6.12 18.54 -0.05
C VAL A 91 5.16 19.42 -0.85
N ARG A 92 3.88 19.05 -0.94
CA ARG A 92 2.83 19.85 -1.58
C ARG A 92 1.60 19.95 -0.69
N GLU A 93 0.91 21.08 -0.79
CA GLU A 93 -0.46 21.20 -0.29
C GLU A 93 -1.36 20.21 -1.03
N ARG A 94 -2.25 19.55 -0.28
CA ARG A 94 -3.24 18.66 -0.88
C ARG A 94 -4.34 19.43 -1.61
N ARG A 95 -4.95 18.74 -2.56
CA ARG A 95 -6.19 19.20 -3.20
C ARG A 95 -7.28 19.33 -2.15
N GLN A 96 -8.06 20.40 -2.26
CA GLN A 96 -9.28 20.58 -1.47
C GLN A 96 -10.43 19.85 -2.15
N TYR A 97 -11.21 19.12 -1.36
CA TYR A 97 -12.35 18.34 -1.84
C TYR A 97 -13.64 18.83 -1.18
N THR A 98 -14.72 18.86 -1.96
CA THR A 98 -16.05 19.24 -1.49
C THR A 98 -17.08 18.17 -1.91
N PRO A 99 -18.14 17.92 -1.10
CA PRO A 99 -18.31 18.43 0.28
C PRO A 99 -17.29 17.83 1.26
N THR A 100 -16.95 18.61 2.29
CA THR A 100 -16.01 18.27 3.36
C THR A 100 -16.58 17.21 4.31
N LEU A 101 -15.78 16.72 5.26
CA LEU A 101 -16.22 15.85 6.36
C LEU A 101 -16.77 16.64 7.57
N GLU A 102 -17.06 17.94 7.39
CA GLU A 102 -17.62 18.79 8.44
C GLU A 102 -19.05 18.34 8.84
N LEU A 103 -19.38 18.46 10.13
CA LEU A 103 -20.62 17.95 10.74
C LEU A 103 -21.88 18.49 10.07
N GLU A 104 -21.84 19.73 9.62
CA GLU A 104 -22.95 20.43 8.99
C GLU A 104 -23.42 19.73 7.70
N ASN A 105 -22.50 19.08 6.98
CA ASN A 105 -22.82 18.30 5.78
C ASN A 105 -23.61 17.02 6.09
N PHE A 106 -23.67 16.63 7.37
CA PHE A 106 -24.39 15.45 7.86
C PHE A 106 -25.60 15.80 8.73
N GLY A 107 -25.90 17.10 8.92
CA GLY A 107 -26.99 17.56 9.78
C GLY A 107 -26.68 17.48 11.27
N LEU A 108 -25.39 17.38 11.62
CA LEU A 108 -24.88 17.43 12.99
C LEU A 108 -24.25 18.81 13.26
N SER A 109 -24.01 19.12 14.53
CA SER A 109 -23.43 20.40 14.95
C SER A 109 -22.46 20.23 16.11
N ASN A 110 -21.70 21.28 16.43
CA ASN A 110 -20.84 21.30 17.61
C ASN A 110 -21.59 21.09 18.95
N ALA A 111 -22.91 21.32 18.99
CA ALA A 111 -23.71 21.04 20.18
C ALA A 111 -23.85 19.53 20.47
N ASP A 112 -23.64 18.69 19.46
CA ASP A 112 -23.79 17.23 19.55
C ASP A 112 -22.50 16.52 20.02
N MET A 113 -21.38 17.25 20.15
CA MET A 113 -20.06 16.68 20.45
C MET A 113 -20.02 15.81 21.72
N ASN A 114 -20.75 16.21 22.76
CA ASN A 114 -20.81 15.50 24.04
C ASN A 114 -21.98 14.51 24.12
N THR A 115 -22.80 14.39 23.06
CA THR A 115 -23.90 13.43 22.99
C THR A 115 -23.35 12.04 22.72
N VAL A 116 -23.82 11.06 23.49
CA VAL A 116 -23.45 9.66 23.33
C VAL A 116 -24.31 9.04 22.23
N PHE A 117 -23.65 8.33 21.32
CA PHE A 117 -24.25 7.62 20.20
C PHE A 117 -23.88 6.14 20.23
N ASP A 118 -24.86 5.27 20.02
CA ASP A 118 -24.69 3.83 19.88
C ASP A 118 -24.04 3.46 18.54
N ALA A 119 -24.10 4.36 17.54
CA ALA A 119 -23.39 4.21 16.26
C ALA A 119 -21.87 3.90 16.40
N GLY A 120 -21.26 4.24 17.55
CA GLY A 120 -19.87 3.83 17.86
C GLY A 120 -19.65 2.31 17.88
N GLU A 121 -20.70 1.50 18.10
CA GLU A 121 -20.62 0.03 18.00
C GLU A 121 -20.22 -0.44 16.59
N ILE A 122 -20.58 0.30 15.54
CA ILE A 122 -20.23 0.01 14.14
C ILE A 122 -18.71 0.11 13.91
N LEU A 123 -18.02 0.87 14.76
CA LEU A 123 -16.57 1.04 14.78
C LEU A 123 -15.87 0.11 15.77
N GLY A 124 -16.63 -0.68 16.54
CA GLY A 124 -16.08 -1.58 17.56
C GLY A 124 -15.63 -0.89 18.86
N ILE A 125 -15.98 0.40 19.06
CA ILE A 125 -15.58 1.18 20.25
C ILE A 125 -16.68 1.33 21.30
N GLY A 126 -17.84 0.71 21.06
CA GLY A 126 -19.05 0.81 21.90
C GLY A 126 -19.75 2.15 21.77
N SER A 127 -20.80 2.38 22.57
CA SER A 127 -21.46 3.69 22.65
C SER A 127 -20.50 4.75 23.19
N ARG A 128 -20.31 5.82 22.42
CA ARG A 128 -19.30 6.86 22.68
C ARG A 128 -19.82 8.24 22.35
N THR A 129 -19.16 9.28 22.85
CA THR A 129 -19.50 10.65 22.47
C THR A 129 -19.21 10.87 20.98
N LEU A 130 -19.91 11.80 20.32
CA LEU A 130 -19.58 12.18 18.94
C LEU A 130 -18.13 12.63 18.81
N SER A 131 -17.58 13.32 19.81
CA SER A 131 -16.16 13.71 19.85
C SER A 131 -15.24 12.49 19.75
N ASP A 132 -15.45 11.48 20.59
CA ASP A 132 -14.64 10.26 20.58
C ASP A 132 -14.76 9.52 19.23
N ILE A 133 -15.97 9.48 18.65
CA ILE A 133 -16.23 8.86 17.34
C ILE A 133 -15.46 9.61 16.24
N LEU A 134 -15.48 10.94 16.25
CA LEU A 134 -14.74 11.77 15.29
C LEU A 134 -13.23 11.56 15.40
N ASP A 135 -12.69 11.54 16.62
CA ASP A 135 -11.26 11.32 16.85
C ASP A 135 -10.84 9.94 16.31
N HIS A 136 -11.63 8.90 16.59
CA HIS A 136 -11.42 7.55 16.06
C HIS A 136 -11.42 7.51 14.52
N LEU A 137 -12.42 8.16 13.90
CA LEU A 137 -12.55 8.23 12.45
C LEU A 137 -11.41 9.02 11.79
N ASN A 138 -11.01 10.15 12.38
CA ASN A 138 -9.89 10.95 11.89
C ASN A 138 -8.57 10.17 11.97
N ASN A 139 -8.30 9.50 13.09
CA ASN A 139 -7.11 8.69 13.27
C ASN A 139 -7.01 7.58 12.20
N ILE A 140 -8.10 6.85 11.97
CA ILE A 140 -8.08 5.72 11.01
C ILE A 140 -7.93 6.19 9.56
N TYR A 141 -8.69 7.21 9.15
CA TYR A 141 -8.92 7.50 7.72
C TYR A 141 -8.27 8.80 7.22
N CYS A 142 -7.78 9.68 8.10
CA CYS A 142 -7.36 11.04 7.75
C CYS A 142 -5.93 11.44 8.21
N GLU A 143 -5.16 10.54 8.82
CA GLU A 143 -3.77 10.83 9.23
C GLU A 143 -2.76 10.46 8.11
N SER A 144 -1.67 9.75 8.43
CA SER A 144 -0.58 9.42 7.49
C SER A 144 -0.94 8.33 6.47
N ILE A 145 -2.05 7.61 6.66
CA ILE A 145 -2.51 6.52 5.79
C ILE A 145 -3.94 6.81 5.34
N GLY A 146 -4.15 6.88 4.03
CA GLY A 146 -5.48 6.84 3.42
C GLY A 146 -5.72 5.48 2.79
N ILE A 147 -6.82 4.82 3.14
CA ILE A 147 -7.17 3.52 2.58
C ILE A 147 -8.42 3.62 1.71
N GLU A 148 -8.35 3.03 0.50
CA GLU A 148 -9.50 2.82 -0.36
C GLU A 148 -9.83 1.33 -0.44
N TYR A 149 -11.03 0.95 0.01
CA TYR A 149 -11.45 -0.46 0.03
C TYR A 149 -12.97 -0.66 -0.10
N MET A 150 -13.79 0.38 0.11
CA MET A 150 -15.25 0.26 0.14
C MET A 150 -15.88 -0.16 -1.21
N TYR A 151 -15.14 -0.13 -2.32
CA TYR A 151 -15.58 -0.69 -3.62
C TYR A 151 -15.43 -2.21 -3.72
N ILE A 152 -14.75 -2.85 -2.76
CA ILE A 152 -14.66 -4.32 -2.69
C ILE A 152 -16.06 -4.87 -2.50
N ARG A 153 -16.42 -5.91 -3.27
CA ARG A 153 -17.78 -6.48 -3.23
C ARG A 153 -17.97 -7.56 -2.17
N ASN A 154 -16.90 -8.21 -1.73
CA ASN A 154 -16.97 -9.27 -0.72
C ASN A 154 -17.08 -8.65 0.69
N PRO A 155 -18.21 -8.83 1.41
CA PRO A 155 -18.38 -8.28 2.75
C PRO A 155 -17.38 -8.81 3.77
N GLU A 156 -16.90 -10.05 3.62
CA GLU A 156 -15.88 -10.63 4.53
C GLU A 156 -14.55 -9.91 4.41
N ASN A 157 -14.14 -9.54 3.18
CA ASN A 157 -12.93 -8.75 2.95
C ASN A 157 -13.08 -7.35 3.55
N ILE A 158 -14.22 -6.67 3.34
CA ILE A 158 -14.50 -5.35 3.92
C ILE A 158 -14.40 -5.44 5.45
N LYS A 159 -15.07 -6.43 6.05
CA LYS A 159 -15.08 -6.63 7.51
C LYS A 159 -13.69 -6.94 8.05
N TRP A 160 -12.90 -7.74 7.34
CA TRP A 160 -11.51 -8.01 7.71
C TRP A 160 -10.68 -6.73 7.73
N ILE A 161 -10.80 -5.88 6.71
CA ILE A 161 -10.10 -4.60 6.64
C ILE A 161 -10.52 -3.70 7.81
N GLN A 162 -11.82 -3.54 8.03
CA GLN A 162 -12.35 -2.74 9.14
C GLN A 162 -11.84 -3.23 10.51
N ASN A 163 -11.87 -4.54 10.74
CA ASN A 163 -11.36 -5.13 11.97
C ASN A 163 -9.85 -4.88 12.12
N TRP A 164 -9.08 -5.01 11.03
CA TRP A 164 -7.64 -4.77 11.05
C TRP A 164 -7.33 -3.32 11.42
N LEU A 165 -8.03 -2.35 10.80
CA LEU A 165 -7.86 -0.92 11.06
C LEU A 165 -8.28 -0.51 12.49
N ASN A 166 -9.34 -1.12 13.03
CA ASN A 166 -9.89 -0.79 14.35
C ASN A 166 -9.04 -1.30 15.53
N VAL A 167 -8.05 -2.17 15.31
CA VAL A 167 -7.23 -2.72 16.41
C VAL A 167 -6.35 -1.65 17.07
N ASN A 168 -5.91 -0.66 16.30
CA ASN A 168 -4.89 0.31 16.69
C ASN A 168 -5.10 1.67 16.00
N ASP A 169 -6.34 1.96 15.60
CA ASP A 169 -6.74 3.16 14.86
C ASP A 169 -5.88 3.41 13.62
N ASN A 170 -5.47 2.33 12.94
CA ASN A 170 -4.56 2.37 11.78
C ASN A 170 -3.17 2.99 12.08
N HIS A 171 -2.71 2.93 13.33
CA HIS A 171 -1.40 3.41 13.77
C HIS A 171 -0.54 2.29 14.34
N PRO A 172 0.70 2.09 13.85
CA PRO A 172 1.55 1.02 14.35
C PRO A 172 1.94 1.23 15.81
N LYS A 173 2.14 0.12 16.53
CA LYS A 173 2.74 0.12 17.86
C LYS A 173 4.03 -0.69 17.83
N PHE A 174 5.13 -0.03 17.48
CA PHE A 174 6.46 -0.64 17.43
C PHE A 174 7.19 -0.49 18.77
N ASP A 175 7.90 -1.55 19.15
CA ASP A 175 8.84 -1.50 20.27
C ASP A 175 10.12 -0.73 19.92
N THR A 176 10.92 -0.44 20.94
CA THR A 176 12.17 0.32 20.82
C THR A 176 13.14 -0.26 19.78
N GLU A 177 13.27 -1.59 19.71
CA GLU A 177 14.22 -2.24 18.81
C GLU A 177 13.72 -2.26 17.37
N GLN A 178 12.41 -2.45 17.17
CA GLN A 178 11.76 -2.27 15.88
C GLN A 178 11.95 -0.84 15.36
N LYS A 179 11.71 0.17 16.19
CA LYS A 179 11.92 1.59 15.82
C LYS A 179 13.38 1.87 15.43
N LYS A 180 14.35 1.39 16.21
CA LYS A 180 15.78 1.52 15.87
C LYS A 180 16.14 0.78 14.58
N HIS A 181 15.57 -0.39 14.33
CA HIS A 181 15.80 -1.15 13.10
C HIS A 181 15.23 -0.43 11.88
N ILE A 182 14.04 0.16 11.98
CA ILE A 182 13.46 1.01 10.93
C ILE A 182 14.38 2.20 10.63
N LEU A 183 14.87 2.89 11.66
CA LEU A 183 15.83 3.99 11.49
C LEU A 183 17.14 3.51 10.83
N LYS A 184 17.65 2.34 11.23
CA LYS A 184 18.84 1.74 10.61
C LYS A 184 18.63 1.51 9.12
N LYS A 185 17.48 0.96 8.70
CA LYS A 185 17.13 0.76 7.29
C LYS A 185 17.01 2.06 6.51
N LEU A 186 16.44 3.11 7.09
CA LEU A 186 16.47 4.44 6.50
C LEU A 186 17.90 4.99 6.36
N ASN A 187 18.75 4.79 7.36
CA ASN A 187 20.13 5.24 7.32
C ASN A 187 20.92 4.51 6.23
N GLU A 188 20.79 3.19 6.11
CA GLU A 188 21.39 2.41 5.02
C GLU A 188 21.01 2.98 3.64
N ALA A 189 19.73 3.33 3.45
CA ALA A 189 19.24 3.92 2.20
C ALA A 189 19.85 5.31 1.92
N VAL A 190 19.78 6.22 2.89
CA VAL A 190 20.26 7.62 2.75
C VAL A 190 21.78 7.67 2.60
N SER A 191 22.52 6.93 3.44
CA SER A 191 23.98 6.93 3.41
C SER A 191 24.52 6.31 2.12
N PHE A 192 23.87 5.27 1.58
CA PHE A 192 24.25 4.68 0.29
C PHE A 192 24.10 5.68 -0.86
N GLU A 193 22.96 6.37 -0.94
CA GLU A 193 22.68 7.38 -1.96
C GLU A 193 23.66 8.56 -1.87
N ASN A 194 23.90 9.07 -0.65
CA ASN A 194 24.87 10.14 -0.41
C ASN A 194 26.30 9.73 -0.79
N PHE A 195 26.69 8.47 -0.51
CA PHE A 195 27.99 7.94 -0.88
C PHE A 195 28.16 7.92 -2.40
N LEU A 196 27.19 7.38 -3.14
CA LEU A 196 27.20 7.37 -4.60
C LEU A 196 27.23 8.80 -5.17
N HIS A 197 26.44 9.72 -4.62
CA HIS A 197 26.42 11.11 -5.04
C HIS A 197 27.79 11.79 -4.91
N THR A 198 28.52 11.47 -3.83
CA THR A 198 29.82 12.07 -3.53
C THR A 198 30.95 11.45 -4.36
N LYS A 199 30.96 10.12 -4.52
CA LYS A 199 32.07 9.39 -5.18
C LYS A 199 31.93 9.34 -6.70
N TYR A 200 30.70 9.33 -7.22
CA TYR A 200 30.40 9.21 -8.65
C TYR A 200 29.62 10.42 -9.17
N VAL A 201 30.26 11.60 -9.09
CA VAL A 201 29.64 12.87 -9.47
C VAL A 201 29.21 12.85 -10.95
N GLY A 202 27.94 13.23 -11.21
CA GLY A 202 27.37 13.30 -12.56
C GLY A 202 27.01 11.94 -13.19
N GLN A 203 27.31 10.83 -12.52
CA GLN A 203 26.91 9.51 -13.01
C GLN A 203 25.43 9.25 -12.73
N LYS A 204 24.74 8.70 -13.74
CA LYS A 204 23.33 8.34 -13.62
C LYS A 204 23.17 7.15 -12.67
N ARG A 205 22.40 7.35 -11.60
CA ARG A 205 22.05 6.34 -10.60
C ARG A 205 20.56 6.22 -10.33
N PHE A 206 19.77 7.21 -10.75
CA PHE A 206 18.31 7.27 -10.52
C PHE A 206 17.95 7.18 -9.04
N SER A 207 18.50 8.13 -8.28
CA SER A 207 18.44 8.18 -6.82
C SER A 207 17.05 7.89 -6.23
N LEU A 208 17.05 7.17 -5.10
CA LEU A 208 15.89 6.97 -4.24
C LEU A 208 15.56 8.16 -3.33
N GLU A 209 16.40 9.20 -3.27
CA GLU A 209 16.26 10.27 -2.28
C GLU A 209 14.91 11.02 -2.40
N GLY A 210 14.15 11.01 -1.30
CA GLY A 210 12.73 11.40 -1.20
C GLY A 210 11.71 10.24 -1.22
N GLY A 211 12.17 8.99 -1.38
CA GLY A 211 11.39 7.76 -1.33
C GLY A 211 12.08 6.64 -0.55
N GLU A 212 12.98 6.99 0.38
CA GLU A 212 13.87 6.07 1.11
C GLU A 212 13.11 5.06 1.96
N SER A 213 11.89 5.38 2.38
CA SER A 213 10.99 4.50 3.13
C SER A 213 10.55 3.26 2.35
N LEU A 214 10.83 3.16 1.05
CA LEU A 214 10.75 1.92 0.29
C LEU A 214 11.59 0.80 0.91
N ILE A 215 12.80 1.11 1.39
CA ILE A 215 13.71 0.11 1.96
C ILE A 215 13.13 -0.54 3.23
N PRO A 216 12.71 0.20 4.28
CA PRO A 216 12.05 -0.43 5.43
C PRO A 216 10.72 -1.12 5.07
N ALA A 217 9.97 -0.65 4.06
CA ALA A 217 8.76 -1.32 3.59
C ALA A 217 9.05 -2.73 3.03
N LEU A 218 10.06 -2.84 2.16
CA LEU A 218 10.47 -4.12 1.59
C LEU A 218 11.07 -5.05 2.65
N ASP A 219 11.87 -4.49 3.55
CA ASP A 219 12.48 -5.25 4.64
C ASP A 219 11.42 -5.92 5.52
N VAL A 220 10.40 -5.16 5.96
CA VAL A 220 9.34 -5.72 6.81
C VAL A 220 8.47 -6.75 6.10
N ILE A 221 8.17 -6.54 4.81
CA ILE A 221 7.43 -7.52 4.00
C ILE A 221 8.20 -8.83 3.98
N ILE A 222 9.50 -8.77 3.68
CA ILE A 222 10.35 -9.95 3.54
C ILE A 222 10.49 -10.69 4.88
N GLU A 223 10.81 -9.98 5.95
CA GLU A 223 10.98 -10.55 7.29
C GLU A 223 9.69 -11.21 7.81
N LYS A 224 8.54 -10.54 7.65
CA LYS A 224 7.25 -11.05 8.12
C LYS A 224 6.71 -12.19 7.23
N ALA A 225 6.88 -12.10 5.92
CA ALA A 225 6.42 -13.12 4.97
C ALA A 225 7.12 -14.46 5.19
N ALA A 226 8.39 -14.45 5.58
CA ALA A 226 9.10 -15.68 5.97
C ALA A 226 8.41 -16.41 7.14
N GLY A 227 7.82 -15.67 8.08
CA GLY A 227 7.01 -16.22 9.17
C GLY A 227 5.69 -16.83 8.71
N TYR A 228 5.13 -16.37 7.58
CA TYR A 228 3.98 -16.99 6.91
C TYR A 228 4.35 -18.19 6.03
N GLY A 229 5.61 -18.62 6.03
CA GLY A 229 6.08 -19.77 5.25
C GLY A 229 6.45 -19.46 3.80
N VAL A 230 6.50 -18.16 3.41
CA VAL A 230 7.02 -17.74 2.11
C VAL A 230 8.49 -18.13 1.99
N LYS A 231 8.85 -18.70 0.84
CA LYS A 231 10.20 -19.21 0.53
C LYS A 231 10.84 -18.50 -0.65
N GLU A 232 10.05 -17.98 -1.58
CA GLU A 232 10.52 -17.30 -2.78
C GLU A 232 9.90 -15.91 -2.89
N PHE A 233 10.72 -14.92 -3.17
CA PHE A 233 10.28 -13.61 -3.61
C PHE A 233 10.73 -13.41 -5.04
N VAL A 234 9.81 -12.94 -5.87
CA VAL A 234 10.10 -12.58 -7.27
C VAL A 234 9.72 -11.11 -7.43
N MET A 235 10.71 -10.28 -7.67
CA MET A 235 10.55 -8.84 -7.71
C MET A 235 10.80 -8.28 -9.11
N GLY A 236 9.94 -7.36 -9.54
CA GLY A 236 10.20 -6.46 -10.66
C GLY A 236 10.23 -5.03 -10.16
N MET A 237 11.19 -4.24 -10.64
CA MET A 237 11.21 -2.80 -10.38
C MET A 237 11.87 -2.04 -11.51
N ALA A 238 11.45 -0.79 -11.70
CA ALA A 238 12.12 0.15 -12.59
C ALA A 238 13.47 0.64 -12.00
N HIS A 239 14.00 1.74 -12.54
CA HIS A 239 15.30 2.29 -12.16
C HIS A 239 15.33 2.99 -10.77
N ARG A 240 14.21 3.59 -10.33
CA ARG A 240 14.17 4.45 -9.12
C ARG A 240 14.54 3.65 -7.88
N GLY A 241 15.69 3.98 -7.28
CA GLY A 241 16.21 3.33 -6.08
C GLY A 241 16.57 1.85 -6.24
N ARG A 242 16.75 1.37 -7.47
CA ARG A 242 17.11 -0.03 -7.72
C ARG A 242 18.45 -0.41 -7.09
N LEU A 243 19.44 0.46 -7.17
CA LEU A 243 20.76 0.21 -6.58
C LEU A 243 20.68 0.10 -5.05
N SER A 244 19.93 1.01 -4.41
CA SER A 244 19.67 0.95 -2.96
C SER A 244 18.92 -0.34 -2.59
N THR A 245 17.95 -0.77 -3.39
CA THR A 245 17.21 -2.03 -3.18
C THR A 245 18.13 -3.25 -3.35
N LEU A 246 18.96 -3.28 -4.39
CA LEU A 246 19.92 -4.35 -4.64
C LEU A 246 20.87 -4.54 -3.45
N THR A 247 21.45 -3.47 -2.93
CA THR A 247 22.38 -3.54 -1.80
C THR A 247 21.67 -3.80 -0.48
N ASN A 248 20.63 -3.02 -0.15
CA ASN A 248 20.07 -2.98 1.20
C ASN A 248 18.97 -4.02 1.46
N ILE A 249 18.41 -4.63 0.40
CA ILE A 249 17.38 -5.66 0.49
C ILE A 249 17.88 -7.01 -0.05
N PHE A 250 18.44 -7.02 -1.26
CA PHE A 250 18.89 -8.24 -1.93
C PHE A 250 20.33 -8.65 -1.56
N GLY A 251 21.07 -7.81 -0.85
CA GLY A 251 22.42 -8.12 -0.40
C GLY A 251 23.46 -8.20 -1.52
N LYS A 252 23.19 -7.58 -2.69
CA LYS A 252 24.22 -7.41 -3.72
C LYS A 252 25.35 -6.58 -3.14
N SER A 253 26.58 -7.07 -3.24
CA SER A 253 27.73 -6.39 -2.68
C SER A 253 27.89 -4.99 -3.29
N ALA A 254 28.08 -3.98 -2.43
CA ALA A 254 28.38 -2.63 -2.89
C ALA A 254 29.65 -2.58 -3.76
N LYS A 255 30.60 -3.49 -3.51
CA LYS A 255 31.82 -3.69 -4.31
C LYS A 255 31.48 -3.93 -5.79
N ASP A 256 30.53 -4.81 -6.06
CA ASP A 256 30.15 -5.20 -7.42
C ASP A 256 29.46 -4.03 -8.12
N ILE A 257 28.58 -3.32 -7.39
CA ILE A 257 27.97 -2.09 -7.90
C ILE A 257 29.03 -1.03 -8.24
N PHE A 258 30.04 -0.85 -7.39
CA PHE A 258 31.13 0.10 -7.66
C PHE A 258 31.97 -0.28 -8.88
N SER A 259 32.23 -1.58 -9.09
CA SER A 259 32.91 -2.05 -10.31
C SER A 259 32.10 -1.72 -11.57
N GLU A 260 30.76 -1.82 -11.51
CA GLU A 260 29.87 -1.41 -12.60
C GLU A 260 29.85 0.13 -12.82
N PHE A 261 30.13 0.93 -11.79
CA PHE A 261 30.29 2.39 -11.95
C PHE A 261 31.64 2.77 -12.55
N ASP A 262 32.70 2.05 -12.21
CA ASP A 262 34.05 2.27 -12.74
C ASP A 262 34.19 1.80 -14.21
N GLY A 263 33.18 1.09 -14.74
CA GLY A 263 33.09 0.73 -16.16
C GLY A 263 34.10 -0.32 -16.60
N LYS A 264 34.43 -1.26 -15.71
CA LYS A 264 35.41 -2.32 -15.97
C LYS A 264 34.86 -3.37 -16.93
N ASP A 265 35.76 -3.97 -17.71
CA ASP A 265 35.43 -5.06 -18.62
C ASP A 265 34.85 -6.27 -17.86
N TYR A 266 33.93 -6.98 -18.52
CA TYR A 266 33.37 -8.22 -17.98
C TYR A 266 34.35 -9.38 -18.14
N GLU A 267 34.25 -10.36 -17.24
CA GLU A 267 35.05 -11.59 -17.36
C GLU A 267 34.64 -12.45 -18.57
N GLU A 268 33.35 -12.47 -18.90
CA GLU A 268 32.79 -13.22 -20.02
C GLU A 268 32.88 -12.42 -21.34
N GLU A 269 33.67 -12.91 -22.31
CA GLU A 269 33.89 -12.24 -23.61
C GLU A 269 32.63 -12.17 -24.50
N VAL A 270 31.58 -12.95 -24.21
CA VAL A 270 30.35 -13.08 -25.02
C VAL A 270 29.20 -12.21 -24.48
N PHE A 271 29.41 -11.50 -23.36
CA PHE A 271 28.37 -10.67 -22.74
C PHE A 271 28.53 -9.19 -23.13
N ASP A 272 27.63 -8.70 -24.00
CA ASP A 272 27.61 -7.28 -24.44
C ASP A 272 27.24 -6.28 -23.33
N GLY A 273 26.79 -6.75 -22.17
CA GLY A 273 26.40 -5.87 -21.06
C GLY A 273 24.93 -5.45 -21.09
N ASP A 274 24.48 -4.90 -19.97
CA ASP A 274 23.41 -3.91 -19.90
C ASP A 274 23.79 -2.88 -18.83
N VAL A 275 23.12 -1.74 -18.78
CA VAL A 275 23.38 -0.75 -17.75
C VAL A 275 23.07 -1.32 -16.36
N LYS A 276 23.92 -1.01 -15.37
CA LYS A 276 23.88 -1.50 -13.98
C LYS A 276 22.51 -1.61 -13.29
N TYR A 277 21.57 -0.75 -13.65
CA TYR A 277 20.21 -0.73 -13.11
C TYR A 277 19.19 -1.56 -13.94
N HIS A 278 19.65 -2.44 -14.85
CA HIS A 278 18.82 -3.43 -15.55
C HIS A 278 19.18 -4.87 -15.18
N LEU A 279 20.35 -5.09 -14.58
CA LEU A 279 20.82 -6.44 -14.24
C LEU A 279 19.94 -7.07 -13.15
N GLY A 280 19.64 -8.35 -13.32
CA GLY A 280 18.94 -9.17 -12.33
C GLY A 280 19.89 -9.61 -11.21
N TRP A 281 19.32 -10.10 -10.12
CA TRP A 281 20.09 -10.66 -9.01
C TRP A 281 19.30 -11.76 -8.31
N THR A 282 20.02 -12.78 -7.85
CA THR A 282 19.47 -13.85 -7.03
C THR A 282 20.30 -13.95 -5.75
N SER A 283 19.66 -14.01 -4.60
CA SER A 283 20.33 -14.22 -3.33
C SER A 283 19.50 -15.05 -2.36
N ASP A 284 20.18 -15.75 -1.47
CA ASP A 284 19.56 -16.35 -0.30
C ASP A 284 19.79 -15.44 0.91
N ARG A 285 18.70 -15.11 1.60
CA ARG A 285 18.75 -14.32 2.83
C ARG A 285 18.26 -15.17 4.00
N LEU A 286 18.93 -15.01 5.14
CA LEU A 286 18.46 -15.50 6.43
C LEU A 286 17.72 -14.36 7.11
N THR A 287 16.43 -14.56 7.41
CA THR A 287 15.64 -13.59 8.17
C THR A 287 16.01 -13.61 9.64
N ASN A 288 15.60 -12.59 10.38
CA ASN A 288 15.87 -12.45 11.82
C ASN A 288 15.30 -13.62 12.64
N ASN A 289 14.25 -14.28 12.16
CA ASN A 289 13.66 -15.47 12.78
C ASN A 289 14.29 -16.80 12.30
N GLY A 290 15.39 -16.75 11.54
CA GLY A 290 16.16 -17.92 11.10
C GLY A 290 15.60 -18.65 9.88
N ASN A 291 14.58 -18.12 9.23
CA ASN A 291 14.05 -18.70 7.99
C ASN A 291 14.93 -18.31 6.80
N LYS A 292 15.20 -19.29 5.93
CA LYS A 292 15.85 -19.03 4.64
C LYS A 292 14.80 -18.64 3.61
N ILE A 293 15.10 -17.61 2.85
CA ILE A 293 14.29 -17.09 1.77
C ILE A 293 15.17 -16.88 0.54
N ASN A 294 14.65 -17.24 -0.63
CA ASN A 294 15.27 -16.97 -1.91
C ASN A 294 14.67 -15.69 -2.49
N LEU A 295 15.52 -14.74 -2.86
CA LEU A 295 15.16 -13.45 -3.41
C LEU A 295 15.61 -13.37 -4.85
N ASN A 296 14.68 -13.11 -5.78
CA ASN A 296 14.97 -12.89 -7.18
C ASN A 296 14.47 -11.52 -7.60
N ILE A 297 15.34 -10.67 -8.13
CA ILE A 297 14.96 -9.44 -8.83
C ILE A 297 15.22 -9.63 -10.32
N ALA A 298 14.16 -9.55 -11.11
CA ALA A 298 14.23 -9.82 -12.53
C ALA A 298 15.05 -8.74 -13.26
N PRO A 299 15.84 -9.12 -14.27
CA PRO A 299 16.39 -8.15 -15.20
C PRO A 299 15.26 -7.49 -16.00
N ASN A 300 15.45 -6.24 -16.42
CA ASN A 300 14.44 -5.52 -17.18
C ASN A 300 15.04 -4.48 -18.13
N PRO A 301 14.42 -4.24 -19.29
CA PRO A 301 14.81 -3.14 -20.16
C PRO A 301 14.39 -1.79 -19.55
N SER A 302 14.76 -0.69 -20.21
CA SER A 302 14.28 0.65 -19.86
C SER A 302 12.79 0.89 -20.15
N HIS A 303 12.14 0.01 -20.93
CA HIS A 303 10.70 0.08 -21.19
C HIS A 303 9.96 -0.20 -19.87
N LEU A 304 9.40 0.86 -19.27
CA LEU A 304 8.78 0.77 -17.96
C LEU A 304 7.59 -0.21 -17.97
N GLU A 305 7.33 -0.80 -16.81
CA GLU A 305 6.23 -1.74 -16.55
C GLU A 305 6.32 -3.11 -17.24
N THR A 306 7.16 -3.29 -18.26
CA THR A 306 7.27 -4.58 -18.99
C THR A 306 7.74 -5.74 -18.10
N VAL A 307 8.52 -5.44 -17.06
CA VAL A 307 9.02 -6.45 -16.11
C VAL A 307 7.90 -7.06 -15.27
N GLY A 308 6.77 -6.37 -15.09
CA GLY A 308 5.65 -6.87 -14.29
C GLY A 308 5.14 -8.22 -14.81
N SER A 309 4.87 -8.32 -16.11
CA SER A 309 4.42 -9.58 -16.72
C SER A 309 5.47 -10.69 -16.65
N VAL A 310 6.75 -10.34 -16.74
CA VAL A 310 7.86 -11.30 -16.63
C VAL A 310 7.93 -11.87 -15.22
N VAL A 311 7.77 -11.02 -14.20
CA VAL A 311 7.74 -11.42 -12.78
C VAL A 311 6.57 -12.34 -12.50
N GLU A 312 5.37 -12.04 -13.01
CA GLU A 312 4.22 -12.93 -12.85
C GLU A 312 4.46 -14.29 -13.51
N GLY A 313 5.07 -14.32 -14.69
CA GLY A 313 5.46 -15.56 -15.36
C GLY A 313 6.47 -16.39 -14.55
N ILE A 314 7.52 -15.75 -14.03
CA ILE A 314 8.52 -16.41 -13.18
C ILE A 314 7.89 -16.94 -11.89
N ALA A 315 7.06 -16.12 -11.23
CA ALA A 315 6.36 -16.51 -10.00
C ALA A 315 5.43 -17.69 -10.26
N ARG A 316 4.65 -17.65 -11.35
CA ARG A 316 3.77 -18.75 -11.75
C ARG A 316 4.55 -20.03 -12.02
N ALA A 317 5.65 -19.96 -12.77
CA ALA A 317 6.50 -21.12 -13.03
C ALA A 317 7.03 -21.74 -11.72
N LYS A 318 7.53 -20.92 -10.79
CA LYS A 318 7.99 -21.40 -9.47
C LYS A 318 6.85 -22.05 -8.67
N GLN A 319 5.64 -21.48 -8.70
CA GLN A 319 4.46 -22.06 -8.07
C GLN A 319 4.13 -23.44 -8.63
N ASP A 320 4.10 -23.58 -9.96
CA ASP A 320 3.71 -24.83 -10.62
C ASP A 320 4.78 -25.93 -10.46
N HIS A 321 6.06 -25.58 -10.53
CA HIS A 321 7.17 -26.55 -10.53
C HIS A 321 7.71 -26.88 -9.13
N LYS A 322 7.81 -25.90 -8.23
CA LYS A 322 8.49 -26.07 -6.93
C LYS A 322 7.53 -26.05 -5.74
N TYR A 323 6.39 -25.36 -5.86
CA TYR A 323 5.46 -25.11 -4.74
C TYR A 323 4.01 -25.49 -5.05
N LYS A 324 3.80 -26.53 -5.85
CA LYS A 324 2.46 -26.94 -6.33
C LYS A 324 1.44 -27.19 -5.21
N ASN A 325 1.90 -27.62 -4.04
CA ASN A 325 1.04 -27.90 -2.89
C ASN A 325 0.67 -26.65 -2.07
N ASP A 326 1.45 -25.57 -2.20
CA ASP A 326 1.18 -24.27 -1.58
C ASP A 326 1.80 -23.14 -2.41
N ALA A 327 1.06 -22.70 -3.42
CA ALA A 327 1.50 -21.61 -4.30
C ALA A 327 1.75 -20.29 -3.54
N SER A 328 1.21 -20.12 -2.33
CA SER A 328 1.42 -18.90 -1.56
C SER A 328 2.83 -18.74 -1.00
N GLN A 329 3.64 -19.80 -1.07
CA GLN A 329 5.06 -19.76 -0.73
C GLN A 329 5.93 -18.95 -1.70
N VAL A 330 5.38 -18.58 -2.87
CA VAL A 330 6.00 -17.65 -3.82
C VAL A 330 5.26 -16.32 -3.73
N LEU A 331 5.96 -15.23 -3.42
CA LEU A 331 5.41 -13.89 -3.29
C LEU A 331 5.96 -12.95 -4.38
N PRO A 332 5.17 -12.63 -5.41
CA PRO A 332 5.52 -11.58 -6.36
C PRO A 332 5.38 -10.18 -5.74
N ILE A 333 6.35 -9.32 -6.02
CA ILE A 333 6.34 -7.89 -5.66
C ILE A 333 6.69 -7.07 -6.91
N VAL A 334 5.89 -6.06 -7.24
CA VAL A 334 6.19 -5.18 -8.37
C VAL A 334 6.25 -3.73 -7.89
N VAL A 335 7.37 -3.06 -8.19
CA VAL A 335 7.60 -1.66 -7.83
C VAL A 335 7.49 -0.78 -9.07
N HIS A 336 6.61 0.21 -9.00
CA HIS A 336 6.22 1.05 -10.11
C HIS A 336 6.61 2.52 -9.90
N GLY A 337 6.65 3.29 -10.99
CA GLY A 337 6.63 4.76 -10.94
C GLY A 337 5.21 5.30 -11.16
N ASP A 338 4.86 6.42 -10.53
CA ASP A 338 3.49 6.98 -10.57
C ASP A 338 2.97 7.33 -11.97
N ALA A 339 3.82 7.88 -12.83
CA ALA A 339 3.43 8.19 -14.21
C ALA A 339 3.31 6.92 -15.08
N ALA A 340 4.15 5.92 -14.82
CA ALA A 340 4.24 4.72 -15.66
C ALA A 340 3.09 3.75 -15.36
N ILE A 341 2.79 3.50 -14.08
CA ILE A 341 1.67 2.64 -13.67
C ILE A 341 0.32 3.16 -14.20
N ALA A 342 0.16 4.49 -14.27
CA ALA A 342 -1.07 5.11 -14.76
C ALA A 342 -1.15 5.19 -16.30
N GLY A 343 -0.02 5.12 -17.01
CA GLY A 343 0.06 5.42 -18.44
C GLY A 343 0.35 4.21 -19.34
N GLN A 344 0.96 3.14 -18.82
CA GLN A 344 1.31 1.97 -19.62
C GLN A 344 0.18 0.93 -19.62
N GLY A 345 -0.33 0.58 -20.82
CA GLY A 345 -1.43 -0.37 -20.97
C GLY A 345 -1.15 -1.78 -20.43
N ILE A 346 0.12 -2.20 -20.42
CA ILE A 346 0.53 -3.51 -19.88
C ILE A 346 0.20 -3.67 -18.38
N VAL A 347 0.14 -2.56 -17.63
CA VAL A 347 -0.23 -2.60 -16.20
C VAL A 347 -1.69 -3.06 -16.07
N TYR A 348 -2.59 -2.51 -16.89
CA TYR A 348 -3.98 -2.96 -16.93
C TYR A 348 -4.07 -4.44 -17.31
N GLU A 349 -3.33 -4.87 -18.34
CA GLU A 349 -3.32 -6.27 -18.79
C GLU A 349 -2.91 -7.21 -17.65
N VAL A 350 -1.79 -6.91 -16.95
CA VAL A 350 -1.29 -7.73 -15.83
C VAL A 350 -2.29 -7.78 -14.67
N VAL A 351 -2.77 -6.61 -14.21
CA VAL A 351 -3.72 -6.54 -13.08
C VAL A 351 -5.01 -7.29 -13.41
N GLN A 352 -5.54 -7.16 -14.63
CA GLN A 352 -6.76 -7.85 -15.05
C GLN A 352 -6.60 -9.39 -15.01
N MET A 353 -5.39 -9.90 -15.26
CA MET A 353 -5.08 -11.33 -15.25
C MET A 353 -4.93 -11.93 -13.84
N ALA A 354 -4.93 -11.14 -12.76
CA ALA A 354 -4.55 -11.56 -11.41
C ALA A 354 -5.31 -12.79 -10.86
N THR A 355 -6.54 -13.05 -11.33
CA THR A 355 -7.36 -14.20 -10.90
C THR A 355 -7.58 -15.26 -11.97
N LEU A 356 -7.10 -15.04 -13.20
CA LEU A 356 -7.29 -15.99 -14.28
C LEU A 356 -6.52 -17.27 -13.99
N GLU A 357 -7.12 -18.43 -14.23
CA GLU A 357 -6.52 -19.73 -13.87
C GLU A 357 -5.13 -19.93 -14.49
N GLY A 358 -4.93 -19.52 -15.74
CA GLY A 358 -3.65 -19.61 -16.45
C GLY A 358 -2.56 -18.65 -15.95
N TYR A 359 -2.91 -17.63 -15.18
CA TYR A 359 -1.99 -16.51 -14.88
C TYR A 359 -1.87 -16.16 -13.39
N ARG A 360 -2.87 -16.49 -12.57
CA ARG A 360 -2.90 -16.12 -11.14
C ARG A 360 -1.65 -16.59 -10.40
N THR A 361 -1.15 -15.72 -9.53
CA THR A 361 0.03 -15.94 -8.69
C THR A 361 -0.27 -15.80 -7.19
N GLN A 362 -1.53 -16.01 -6.81
CA GLN A 362 -2.02 -15.87 -5.43
C GLN A 362 -1.89 -14.45 -4.87
N GLY A 363 -1.96 -13.45 -5.73
CA GLY A 363 -1.92 -12.04 -5.38
C GLY A 363 -0.51 -11.46 -5.34
N THR A 364 -0.37 -10.25 -5.89
CA THR A 364 0.86 -9.47 -5.98
C THR A 364 0.82 -8.25 -5.06
N ILE A 365 1.94 -7.97 -4.38
CA ILE A 365 2.10 -6.70 -3.64
C ILE A 365 2.67 -5.67 -4.61
N HIS A 366 1.89 -4.65 -4.93
CA HIS A 366 2.28 -3.54 -5.78
C HIS A 366 2.70 -2.35 -4.91
N ILE A 367 3.89 -1.80 -5.15
CA ILE A 367 4.38 -0.60 -4.46
C ILE A 367 4.66 0.46 -5.51
N VAL A 368 4.01 1.62 -5.42
CA VAL A 368 4.25 2.75 -6.32
C VAL A 368 5.13 3.76 -5.61
N VAL A 369 6.32 4.02 -6.14
CA VAL A 369 7.19 5.11 -5.66
C VAL A 369 6.68 6.42 -6.27
N ASN A 370 5.64 6.97 -5.65
CA ASN A 370 4.94 8.15 -6.13
C ASN A 370 5.64 9.42 -5.68
N ASN A 371 6.62 9.82 -6.48
CA ASN A 371 7.36 11.06 -6.30
C ASN A 371 6.67 12.28 -6.95
N GLN A 372 5.44 12.10 -7.45
CA GLN A 372 4.55 13.13 -7.99
C GLN A 372 5.04 13.79 -9.30
N ILE A 373 5.96 13.14 -10.03
CA ILE A 373 6.53 13.62 -11.29
C ILE A 373 7.09 12.52 -12.20
N GLY A 374 6.57 12.44 -13.43
CA GLY A 374 7.15 11.63 -14.51
C GLY A 374 8.11 12.44 -15.37
N PHE A 375 9.42 12.24 -15.24
CA PHE A 375 10.44 13.05 -15.93
C PHE A 375 10.29 14.55 -15.60
N THR A 376 9.67 15.33 -16.49
CA THR A 376 9.30 16.76 -16.33
C THR A 376 7.79 16.97 -16.17
N THR A 377 6.97 15.95 -16.47
CA THR A 377 5.51 15.99 -16.53
C THR A 377 4.90 15.98 -15.13
N ASN A 378 3.98 16.90 -14.88
CA ASN A 378 3.25 16.99 -13.61
C ASN A 378 2.21 15.86 -13.52
N TYR A 379 1.88 15.41 -12.31
CA TYR A 379 0.91 14.35 -12.09
C TYR A 379 -0.49 14.66 -12.63
N LEU A 380 -0.82 15.95 -12.80
CA LEU A 380 -2.07 16.41 -13.42
C LEU A 380 -2.16 16.12 -14.92
N ASP A 381 -1.01 16.06 -15.60
CA ASP A 381 -0.92 15.79 -17.03
C ASP A 381 -0.62 14.31 -17.32
N ALA A 382 -0.29 13.54 -16.29
CA ALA A 382 0.09 12.14 -16.40
C ALA A 382 -1.08 11.15 -16.36
N ARG A 383 -2.26 11.58 -15.88
CA ARG A 383 -3.45 10.73 -15.72
C ARG A 383 -4.74 11.53 -15.61
N SER A 384 -5.87 10.89 -15.90
CA SER A 384 -7.21 11.47 -15.75
C SER A 384 -7.89 11.13 -14.41
N SER A 385 -7.37 10.13 -13.69
CA SER A 385 -7.92 9.66 -12.42
C SER A 385 -7.31 10.43 -11.22
N THR A 386 -7.84 10.23 -10.02
CA THR A 386 -7.35 10.92 -8.81
C THR A 386 -5.96 10.41 -8.44
N TYR A 387 -5.83 9.09 -8.36
CA TYR A 387 -4.61 8.39 -7.92
C TYR A 387 -3.95 7.64 -9.07
N CYS A 388 -2.63 7.51 -9.03
CA CYS A 388 -1.90 6.69 -10.00
C CYS A 388 -2.25 5.20 -9.87
N THR A 389 -2.69 4.78 -8.69
CA THR A 389 -3.08 3.41 -8.34
C THR A 389 -4.54 3.07 -8.69
N ASP A 390 -5.30 3.96 -9.32
CA ASP A 390 -6.71 3.70 -9.68
C ASP A 390 -6.87 2.49 -10.62
N VAL A 391 -5.81 2.05 -11.32
CA VAL A 391 -5.78 0.80 -12.09
C VAL A 391 -6.06 -0.44 -11.21
N GLY A 392 -5.68 -0.44 -9.93
CA GLY A 392 -5.96 -1.54 -9.00
C GLY A 392 -7.46 -1.73 -8.73
N LYS A 393 -8.29 -0.71 -9.01
CA LYS A 393 -9.75 -0.80 -8.87
C LYS A 393 -10.38 -1.68 -9.94
N VAL A 394 -9.70 -1.97 -11.05
CA VAL A 394 -10.16 -2.90 -12.10
C VAL A 394 -10.46 -4.28 -11.50
N THR A 395 -9.60 -4.73 -10.58
CA THR A 395 -9.77 -5.98 -9.85
C THR A 395 -10.30 -5.79 -8.43
N LEU A 396 -10.75 -4.59 -8.06
CA LEU A 396 -11.21 -4.30 -6.70
C LEU A 396 -10.14 -4.62 -5.62
N SER A 397 -8.88 -4.34 -5.91
CA SER A 397 -7.78 -4.51 -4.96
C SER A 397 -7.69 -3.31 -4.01
N PRO A 398 -7.51 -3.48 -2.69
CA PRO A 398 -7.38 -2.36 -1.77
C PRO A 398 -6.12 -1.54 -2.07
N VAL A 399 -6.21 -0.24 -1.79
CA VAL A 399 -5.12 0.72 -2.00
C VAL A 399 -4.83 1.46 -0.69
N LEU A 400 -3.56 1.52 -0.29
CA LEU A 400 -3.08 2.32 0.84
C LEU A 400 -2.20 3.46 0.31
N HIS A 401 -2.64 4.70 0.48
CA HIS A 401 -1.88 5.90 0.20
C HIS A 401 -1.17 6.35 1.46
N VAL A 402 0.16 6.35 1.45
CA VAL A 402 0.94 6.51 2.68
C VAL A 402 1.94 7.65 2.52
N ASN A 403 2.07 8.47 3.56
CA ASN A 403 3.11 9.50 3.61
C ASN A 403 4.50 8.83 3.69
N ALA A 404 5.36 9.07 2.70
CA ALA A 404 6.70 8.49 2.68
C ALA A 404 7.62 8.99 3.81
N ASP A 405 7.32 10.14 4.43
CA ASP A 405 8.07 10.67 5.58
C ASP A 405 7.71 9.98 6.90
N ASP A 406 6.47 9.45 7.01
CA ASP A 406 6.04 8.68 8.16
C ASP A 406 6.40 7.21 7.96
N VAL A 407 7.67 6.89 8.20
CA VAL A 407 8.19 5.54 7.97
C VAL A 407 7.49 4.47 8.81
N GLU A 408 6.95 4.81 9.99
CA GLU A 408 6.20 3.86 10.79
C GLU A 408 4.88 3.53 10.10
N ALA A 409 4.16 4.54 9.59
CA ALA A 409 2.96 4.33 8.78
C ALA A 409 3.25 3.52 7.51
N VAL A 410 4.39 3.74 6.85
CA VAL A 410 4.83 2.95 5.68
C VAL A 410 5.02 1.47 6.05
N VAL A 411 5.73 1.19 7.13
CA VAL A 411 5.93 -0.18 7.63
C VAL A 411 4.60 -0.80 8.03
N HIS A 412 3.69 -0.04 8.64
CA HIS A 412 2.33 -0.50 8.99
C HIS A 412 1.52 -0.90 7.76
N ALA A 413 1.50 -0.06 6.72
CA ALA A 413 0.82 -0.35 5.46
C ALA A 413 1.43 -1.54 4.71
N ALA A 414 2.76 -1.70 4.78
CA ALA A 414 3.46 -2.86 4.23
C ALA A 414 3.07 -4.16 4.94
N MET A 415 2.91 -4.13 6.28
CA MET A 415 2.36 -5.25 7.04
C MET A 415 0.91 -5.55 6.68
N PHE A 416 0.06 -4.54 6.52
CA PHE A 416 -1.33 -4.71 6.04
C PHE A 416 -1.36 -5.42 4.69
N ALA A 417 -0.56 -4.93 3.73
CA ALA A 417 -0.53 -5.45 2.37
C ALA A 417 -0.15 -6.94 2.37
N LEU A 418 0.88 -7.30 3.12
CA LEU A 418 1.25 -8.69 3.29
C LEU A 418 0.12 -9.51 3.93
N ASP A 419 -0.47 -9.06 5.04
CA ASP A 419 -1.52 -9.79 5.74
C ASP A 419 -2.76 -9.99 4.84
N TYR A 420 -3.14 -8.97 4.08
CA TYR A 420 -4.24 -9.03 3.11
C TYR A 420 -3.94 -10.03 1.99
N ARG A 421 -2.75 -9.94 1.37
CA ARG A 421 -2.32 -10.87 0.33
C ARG A 421 -2.30 -12.30 0.85
N MET A 422 -1.75 -12.53 2.04
CA MET A 422 -1.67 -13.88 2.63
C MET A 422 -3.04 -14.43 3.00
N THR A 423 -3.98 -13.59 3.41
CA THR A 423 -5.34 -13.98 3.76
C THR A 423 -6.20 -14.28 2.53
N PHE A 424 -6.23 -13.37 1.56
CA PHE A 424 -7.20 -13.43 0.45
C PHE A 424 -6.62 -13.91 -0.87
N LYS A 425 -5.29 -13.99 -0.99
CA LYS A 425 -4.58 -14.35 -2.23
C LYS A 425 -4.91 -13.40 -3.39
N ARG A 426 -4.94 -12.11 -3.09
CA ARG A 426 -5.36 -11.02 -4.00
C ARG A 426 -4.35 -9.89 -3.96
N ASP A 427 -4.27 -9.18 -5.08
CA ASP A 427 -3.38 -8.03 -5.21
C ASP A 427 -3.76 -6.92 -4.22
N VAL A 428 -2.76 -6.17 -3.80
CA VAL A 428 -2.87 -5.01 -2.91
C VAL A 428 -1.86 -3.96 -3.34
N PHE A 429 -2.25 -2.69 -3.26
CA PHE A 429 -1.44 -1.56 -3.73
C PHE A 429 -1.04 -0.66 -2.56
N ILE A 430 0.23 -0.27 -2.54
CA ILE A 430 0.76 0.77 -1.67
C ILE A 430 1.20 1.93 -2.57
N ASP A 431 0.54 3.07 -2.43
CA ASP A 431 0.93 4.34 -3.04
C ASP A 431 1.84 5.09 -2.04
N LEU A 432 3.15 4.93 -2.20
CA LEU A 432 4.17 5.56 -1.36
C LEU A 432 4.37 6.99 -1.83
N LEU A 433 3.68 7.93 -1.18
CA LEU A 433 3.63 9.33 -1.59
C LEU A 433 4.82 10.10 -1.00
N GLY A 434 5.85 10.27 -1.83
CA GLY A 434 7.10 10.95 -1.48
C GLY A 434 7.42 12.08 -2.43
N TYR A 435 8.71 12.25 -2.70
CA TYR A 435 9.23 13.25 -3.65
C TYR A 435 10.51 12.76 -4.32
N ARG A 436 11.02 13.53 -5.29
CA ARG A 436 12.30 13.25 -5.94
C ARG A 436 13.26 14.41 -5.68
N LYS A 437 14.31 14.17 -4.89
CA LYS A 437 15.25 15.22 -4.47
C LYS A 437 15.99 15.88 -5.64
N TYR A 438 16.43 15.08 -6.62
CA TYR A 438 17.17 15.54 -7.80
C TYR A 438 16.29 15.60 -9.06
N GLY A 439 16.91 15.96 -10.19
CA GLY A 439 16.32 15.80 -11.53
C GLY A 439 15.89 14.36 -11.83
N HIS A 440 15.40 14.09 -13.05
CA HIS A 440 15.00 12.73 -13.40
C HIS A 440 16.22 11.79 -13.37
N ASN A 441 17.33 12.28 -13.91
CA ASN A 441 18.66 11.82 -13.58
C ASN A 441 19.49 12.95 -12.93
N GLU A 442 20.67 12.60 -12.42
CA GLU A 442 21.54 13.49 -11.66
C GLU A 442 22.10 14.68 -12.45
N GLY A 443 22.04 14.65 -13.79
CA GLY A 443 22.46 15.74 -14.68
C GLY A 443 21.33 16.68 -15.11
N ASP A 444 20.07 16.36 -14.81
CA ASP A 444 18.93 17.18 -15.21
C ASP A 444 18.67 18.30 -14.19
N GLU A 445 18.33 19.51 -14.66
CA GLU A 445 17.89 20.62 -13.80
C GLU A 445 16.34 20.69 -13.78
N PRO A 446 15.69 20.20 -12.72
CA PRO A 446 14.24 20.09 -12.68
C PRO A 446 13.51 21.42 -12.42
N ARG A 447 14.21 22.48 -11.97
CA ARG A 447 13.61 23.79 -11.71
C ARG A 447 13.17 24.49 -13.00
N PHE A 448 13.65 24.05 -14.17
CA PHE A 448 13.18 24.57 -15.45
C PHE A 448 11.69 24.29 -15.70
N THR A 449 11.17 23.15 -15.23
CA THR A 449 9.76 22.77 -15.41
C THR A 449 8.97 22.75 -14.11
N GLN A 450 9.61 22.57 -12.95
CA GLN A 450 8.94 22.44 -11.65
C GLN A 450 9.54 23.33 -10.54
N PRO A 451 9.70 24.65 -10.74
CA PRO A 451 10.44 25.50 -9.81
C PRO A 451 9.81 25.58 -8.41
N LYS A 452 8.47 25.58 -8.32
CA LYS A 452 7.76 25.66 -7.03
C LYS A 452 7.95 24.40 -6.19
N LEU A 453 7.81 23.22 -6.82
CA LEU A 453 8.01 21.93 -6.14
C LEU A 453 9.44 21.82 -5.62
N TYR A 454 10.44 22.08 -6.46
CA TYR A 454 11.84 21.93 -6.05
C TYR A 454 12.30 23.00 -5.04
N LYS A 455 11.61 24.14 -4.97
CA LYS A 455 11.80 25.11 -3.87
C LYS A 455 11.30 24.57 -2.53
N ALA A 456 10.21 23.78 -2.51
CA ALA A 456 9.71 23.12 -1.31
C ALA A 456 10.64 21.97 -0.90
N ILE A 457 10.98 21.08 -1.85
CA ILE A 457 11.90 19.94 -1.63
C ILE A 457 13.25 20.41 -1.06
N ALA A 458 13.81 21.51 -1.57
CA ALA A 458 15.12 22.00 -1.10
C ALA A 458 15.14 22.43 0.38
N LYS A 459 13.99 22.66 1.01
CA LYS A 459 13.87 23.00 2.44
C LYS A 459 13.41 21.83 3.30
N HIS A 460 13.04 20.73 2.66
CA HIS A 460 12.44 19.58 3.30
C HIS A 460 13.53 18.64 3.83
N LYS A 461 13.38 18.16 5.06
CA LYS A 461 14.28 17.16 5.63
C LYS A 461 13.99 15.80 4.99
N ASN A 462 14.99 14.94 4.89
CA ASN A 462 14.76 13.58 4.41
C ASN A 462 14.06 12.72 5.49
N PRO A 463 13.40 11.60 5.12
CA PRO A 463 12.69 10.73 6.05
C PRO A 463 13.55 10.20 7.22
N ARG A 464 14.85 9.94 7.01
CA ARG A 464 15.77 9.49 8.08
C ARG A 464 15.88 10.54 9.18
N ASP A 465 16.11 11.78 8.81
CA ASP A 465 16.32 12.88 9.76
C ASP A 465 15.00 13.21 10.48
N ILE A 466 13.87 13.22 9.76
CA ILE A 466 12.52 13.38 10.35
C ILE A 466 12.27 12.31 11.41
N TYR A 467 12.53 11.04 11.07
CA TYR A 467 12.28 9.94 11.99
C TYR A 467 13.26 9.93 13.17
N ALA A 468 14.52 10.28 12.95
CA ALA A 468 15.50 10.42 14.02
C ALA A 468 15.08 11.49 15.04
N GLU A 469 14.58 12.63 14.59
CA GLU A 469 14.05 13.69 15.47
C GLU A 469 12.90 13.17 16.32
N LYS A 470 11.94 12.46 15.72
CA LYS A 470 10.85 11.78 16.45
C LYS A 470 11.39 10.83 17.52
N LEU A 471 12.39 10.00 17.20
CA LEU A 471 12.95 9.04 18.16
C LEU A 471 13.79 9.71 19.28
N ILE A 472 14.38 10.87 19.05
CA ILE A 472 15.04 11.67 20.07
C ILE A 472 14.00 12.29 21.01
N GLU A 473 12.92 12.84 20.47
CA GLU A 473 11.79 13.38 21.25
C GLU A 473 11.13 12.31 22.11
N ASP A 474 10.97 11.09 21.58
CA ASP A 474 10.48 9.91 22.30
C ASP A 474 11.49 9.38 23.35
N GLY A 475 12.73 9.89 23.39
CA GLY A 475 13.80 9.42 24.30
C GLY A 475 14.34 8.02 23.96
N ILE A 476 14.13 7.54 22.74
CA ILE A 476 14.51 6.19 22.27
C ILE A 476 15.98 6.14 21.82
N ILE A 477 16.47 7.23 21.23
CA ILE A 477 17.87 7.39 20.81
C ILE A 477 18.42 8.73 21.34
N ASN A 478 19.75 8.88 21.29
CA ASN A 478 20.42 10.15 21.56
C ASN A 478 20.86 10.83 20.25
N SER A 479 21.37 12.07 20.35
CA SER A 479 21.84 12.86 19.20
C SER A 479 22.96 12.20 18.40
N ASP A 480 23.76 11.35 19.04
CA ASP A 480 24.96 10.77 18.43
C ASP A 480 24.67 9.45 17.69
N PHE A 481 23.48 8.87 17.92
CA PHE A 481 23.10 7.57 17.40
C PHE A 481 23.11 7.52 15.86
N VAL A 482 22.51 8.53 15.21
CA VAL A 482 22.45 8.59 13.74
C VAL A 482 23.83 8.81 13.14
N SER A 483 24.62 9.74 13.69
CA SER A 483 25.97 10.02 13.23
C SER A 483 26.84 8.76 13.26
N LYS A 484 26.71 7.95 14.31
CA LYS A 484 27.41 6.67 14.40
C LYS A 484 26.94 5.66 13.35
N LEU A 485 25.63 5.51 13.14
CA LEU A 485 25.11 4.63 12.09
C LEU A 485 25.59 5.05 10.69
N GLU A 486 25.62 6.35 10.42
CA GLU A 486 26.12 6.90 9.17
C GLU A 486 27.61 6.63 8.99
N GLU A 487 28.42 6.86 10.03
CA GLU A 487 29.87 6.59 10.00
C GLU A 487 30.16 5.10 9.78
N ASP A 488 29.53 4.22 10.56
CA ASP A 488 29.73 2.77 10.48
C ASP A 488 29.41 2.25 9.06
N TYR A 489 28.28 2.67 8.49
CA TYR A 489 27.87 2.23 7.16
C TYR A 489 28.75 2.85 6.05
N LYS A 490 29.10 4.13 6.17
CA LYS A 490 30.01 4.81 5.23
C LYS A 490 31.39 4.15 5.20
N ASN A 491 31.93 3.80 6.36
CA ASN A 491 33.22 3.11 6.45
C ASN A 491 33.17 1.75 5.75
N SER A 492 32.07 1.01 5.92
CA SER A 492 31.85 -0.25 5.18
C SER A 492 31.79 -0.03 3.66
N LEU A 493 31.16 1.04 3.18
CA LEU A 493 31.15 1.37 1.75
C LEU A 493 32.52 1.80 1.22
N GLU A 494 33.32 2.52 2.00
CA GLU A 494 34.68 2.90 1.61
C GLU A 494 35.57 1.66 1.46
N GLU A 495 35.50 0.72 2.39
CA GLU A 495 36.20 -0.57 2.29
C GLU A 495 35.80 -1.31 1.00
N LYS A 496 34.50 -1.38 0.70
CA LYS A 496 34.00 -2.01 -0.53
C LYS A 496 34.44 -1.28 -1.80
N LEU A 497 34.61 0.04 -1.75
CA LEU A 497 35.13 0.83 -2.87
C LEU A 497 36.62 0.55 -3.11
N GLU A 498 37.42 0.49 -2.05
CA GLU A 498 38.84 0.11 -2.15
C GLU A 498 38.99 -1.31 -2.69
N ASP A 499 38.21 -2.26 -2.18
CA ASP A 499 38.21 -3.64 -2.66
C ASP A 499 37.79 -3.75 -4.11
N SER A 500 36.75 -3.00 -4.52
CA SER A 500 36.33 -2.94 -5.92
C SER A 500 37.53 -2.58 -6.78
N ARG A 501 38.26 -1.52 -6.47
CA ARG A 501 39.38 -1.02 -7.29
C ARG A 501 40.59 -1.95 -7.36
N LYS A 502 40.66 -2.99 -6.52
CA LYS A 502 41.70 -4.04 -6.60
C LYS A 502 41.39 -5.11 -7.64
N GLU A 503 40.14 -5.19 -8.10
CA GLU A 503 39.70 -6.17 -9.10
C GLU A 503 39.67 -5.53 -10.49
N ASP A 504 40.27 -6.19 -11.48
CA ASP A 504 40.38 -5.64 -12.84
C ASP A 504 39.11 -5.87 -13.69
N LYS A 505 38.32 -6.89 -13.36
CA LYS A 505 37.14 -7.31 -14.13
C LYS A 505 35.88 -7.39 -13.28
N THR A 506 34.73 -7.13 -13.90
CA THR A 506 33.41 -7.30 -13.28
C THR A 506 32.91 -8.73 -13.52
N ILE A 507 32.54 -9.42 -12.44
CA ILE A 507 31.91 -10.75 -12.51
C ILE A 507 30.40 -10.58 -12.43
N ILE A 508 29.68 -11.06 -13.44
CA ILE A 508 28.22 -11.11 -13.40
C ILE A 508 27.80 -12.46 -12.85
N THR A 509 26.96 -12.44 -11.81
CA THR A 509 26.29 -13.66 -11.35
C THR A 509 25.05 -13.89 -12.21
N PRO A 510 24.92 -15.06 -12.87
CA PRO A 510 23.75 -15.37 -13.68
C PRO A 510 22.46 -15.32 -12.85
N PHE A 511 21.43 -14.66 -13.40
CA PHE A 511 20.12 -14.61 -12.76
C PHE A 511 19.51 -16.02 -12.65
N MET A 512 19.00 -16.37 -11.46
CA MET A 512 18.45 -17.70 -11.15
C MET A 512 19.43 -18.85 -11.42
N GLN A 513 20.74 -18.64 -11.22
CA GLN A 513 21.82 -19.63 -11.48
C GLN A 513 21.50 -21.05 -11.00
N ASP A 514 20.84 -21.18 -9.85
CA ASP A 514 20.46 -22.47 -9.27
C ASP A 514 19.52 -23.30 -10.15
N GLU A 515 18.63 -22.66 -10.91
CA GLU A 515 17.70 -23.32 -11.82
C GLU A 515 18.43 -23.88 -13.06
N TRP A 516 19.59 -23.31 -13.39
CA TRP A 516 20.37 -23.65 -14.59
C TRP A 516 21.47 -24.69 -14.34
N LYS A 517 21.69 -25.15 -13.10
CA LYS A 517 22.82 -26.03 -12.73
C LYS A 517 22.96 -27.32 -13.54
N ASN A 518 21.84 -27.83 -14.07
CA ASN A 518 21.82 -29.07 -14.84
C ASN A 518 21.86 -28.84 -16.37
N PHE A 519 22.00 -27.58 -16.80
CA PHE A 519 22.11 -27.20 -18.20
C PHE A 519 23.55 -26.81 -18.52
N VAL A 520 24.02 -27.21 -19.70
CA VAL A 520 25.35 -26.83 -20.19
C VAL A 520 25.16 -25.64 -21.12
N CYS A 521 25.87 -24.54 -20.85
CA CYS A 521 25.93 -23.43 -21.78
C CYS A 521 26.74 -23.86 -23.01
N VAL A 522 26.16 -23.70 -24.20
CA VAL A 522 26.79 -24.10 -25.45
C VAL A 522 26.98 -22.88 -26.34
N THR A 523 27.97 -22.91 -27.22
CA THR A 523 28.23 -21.82 -28.18
C THR A 523 27.22 -21.82 -29.33
N GLU A 524 27.17 -20.73 -30.09
CA GLU A 524 26.30 -20.59 -31.28
C GLU A 524 26.43 -21.78 -32.24
N ASP A 525 27.65 -22.25 -32.49
CA ASP A 525 27.93 -23.40 -33.36
C ASP A 525 27.21 -24.68 -32.92
N VAL A 526 27.01 -24.86 -31.62
CA VAL A 526 26.33 -26.02 -31.04
C VAL A 526 24.82 -25.79 -31.03
N MET A 527 24.35 -24.57 -30.76
CA MET A 527 22.92 -24.21 -30.85
C MET A 527 22.37 -24.39 -32.27
N MET A 528 23.20 -24.14 -33.28
CA MET A 528 22.82 -24.26 -34.69
C MET A 528 22.84 -25.70 -35.22
N LYS A 529 23.27 -26.68 -34.42
CA LYS A 529 23.23 -28.09 -34.82
C LYS A 529 21.80 -28.60 -34.82
N THR A 530 21.43 -29.29 -35.90
CA THR A 530 20.16 -30.01 -35.98
C THR A 530 20.16 -31.14 -34.96
N VAL A 531 19.19 -31.13 -34.07
CA VAL A 531 18.93 -32.22 -33.14
C VAL A 531 17.75 -33.00 -33.70
N ASP A 532 17.87 -34.32 -33.80
CA ASP A 532 16.75 -35.17 -34.17
C ASP A 532 15.84 -35.29 -32.94
N THR A 533 14.77 -34.48 -32.91
CA THR A 533 13.84 -34.35 -31.76
C THR A 533 12.69 -35.33 -31.82
#